data_AF-A0A6J4L4Y1-F1
#
_entry.id   AF-A0A6J4L4Y1-F1
#
_cell.length_a   1.000
_cell.length_b   1.000
_cell.length_c   1.000
_cell.angle_alpha   90.00
_cell.angle_beta   90.00
_cell.angle_gamma   90.00
#
_symmetry.space_group_name_H-M   'P 1'
#
loop_
_entity.id
_entity.type
_entity.pdbx_description
1 polymer ?
#
loop_
_entity_poly.entity_id
_entity_poly.type
_entity_poly.pdbx_seq_one_letter_code
_entity_poly.pdbx_strand_id
1 'polypeptide(L)' 'MDVIDVTERLMAEFEDRLALNAITAVVSSCRRDLQGTPTGPLPELLERLARQRLLDLLASPVPQPRPSALQSSASPGS' A
#
# COMPACT_ATOMS: atom_id res chain seq x y z
N MET A 1 -23.27 -3.04 5.26
CA MET A 1 -22.10 -3.28 4.41
C MET A 1 -21.18 -4.23 5.18
N ASP A 2 -20.89 -5.39 4.60
CA ASP A 2 -20.08 -6.42 5.26
C ASP A 2 -18.61 -6.35 4.79
N VAL A 3 -17.70 -7.07 5.45
CA VAL A 3 -16.26 -7.06 5.10
C VAL A 3 -16.02 -7.57 3.68
N ILE A 4 -16.86 -8.51 3.23
CA ILE A 4 -16.79 -9.08 1.88
C ILE A 4 -17.13 -8.00 0.84
N ASP A 5 -18.20 -7.23 1.07
CA ASP A 5 -18.66 -6.14 0.19
C ASP A 5 -17.60 -5.03 0.08
N VAL A 6 -16.97 -4.66 1.21
CA VAL A 6 -15.82 -3.74 1.24
C VAL A 6 -14.67 -4.27 0.38
N THR A 7 -14.36 -5.57 0.49
CA THR A 7 -13.25 -6.19 -0.23
C THR A 7 -13.53 -6.21 -1.74
N GLU A 8 -14.72 -6.59 -2.16
CA GLU A 8 -15.13 -6.59 -3.57
C GLU A 8 -15.07 -5.19 -4.18
N ARG A 9 -15.54 -4.17 -3.46
CA ARG A 9 -15.48 -2.79 -3.93
C ARG A 9 -14.05 -2.28 -4.09
N LEU A 10 -13.17 -2.60 -3.15
CA LEU A 10 -11.74 -2.26 -3.25
C LEU A 10 -11.04 -3.05 -4.36
N MET A 11 -11.44 -4.30 -4.62
CA MET A 11 -10.90 -5.04 -5.76
C MET A 11 -11.29 -4.35 -7.07
N ALA A 12 -12.58 -4.05 -7.27
CA ALA A 12 -13.04 -3.36 -8.47
C ALA A 12 -12.43 -1.95 -8.65
N GLU A 13 -12.17 -1.22 -7.55
CA GLU A 13 -11.57 0.12 -7.61
C GLU A 13 -10.08 0.11 -8.00
N PHE A 14 -9.35 -0.97 -7.69
CA PHE A 14 -7.89 -1.02 -7.82
C PHE A 14 -7.36 -2.11 -8.78
N GLU A 15 -8.20 -3.03 -9.27
CA GLU A 15 -7.79 -4.15 -10.13
C GLU A 15 -7.09 -3.72 -11.43
N ASP A 16 -7.41 -2.53 -11.96
CA ASP A 16 -6.74 -1.96 -13.14
C ASP A 16 -5.28 -1.56 -12.87
N ARG A 17 -4.89 -1.38 -11.61
CA ARG A 17 -3.58 -0.82 -11.22
C ARG A 17 -2.77 -1.72 -10.31
N LEU A 18 -3.42 -2.58 -9.52
CA LEU A 18 -2.80 -3.48 -8.56
C LEU A 18 -3.27 -4.91 -8.80
N ALA A 19 -2.37 -5.86 -8.59
CA ALA A 19 -2.74 -7.27 -8.66
C ALA A 19 -3.68 -7.64 -7.49
N LEU A 20 -4.67 -8.49 -7.78
CA LEU A 20 -5.68 -8.93 -6.79
C LEU A 20 -5.05 -9.49 -5.51
N ASN A 21 -3.94 -10.23 -5.62
CA ASN A 21 -3.21 -10.76 -4.46
C ASN A 21 -2.67 -9.66 -3.54
N ALA A 22 -2.19 -8.54 -4.09
CA ALA A 22 -1.73 -7.39 -3.32
C ALA A 22 -2.90 -6.71 -2.60
N ILE A 23 -4.03 -6.55 -3.29
CA ILE A 23 -5.25 -5.98 -2.71
C ILE A 23 -5.75 -6.83 -1.55
N THR A 24 -5.88 -8.16 -1.75
CA THR A 24 -6.31 -9.09 -0.70
C THR A 24 -5.35 -9.14 0.49
N ALA A 25 -4.04 -9.05 0.25
CA ALA A 25 -3.03 -9.00 1.31
C ALA A 25 -3.17 -7.74 2.17
N VAL A 26 -3.36 -6.58 1.56
CA VAL A 26 -3.58 -5.31 2.26
C VAL A 26 -4.85 -5.36 3.10
N VAL A 27 -5.98 -5.79 2.52
CA VAL A 27 -7.25 -5.91 3.24
C VAL A 27 -7.15 -6.87 4.44
N SER A 28 -6.51 -8.03 4.24
CA SER A 28 -6.30 -9.01 5.30
C SER A 28 -5.43 -8.48 6.45
N SER A 29 -4.38 -7.70 6.12
CA SER A 29 -3.54 -7.04 7.12
C SER A 29 -4.32 -5.98 7.89
N CYS A 30 -5.08 -5.13 7.21
CA CYS A 30 -5.89 -4.09 7.84
C CYS A 30 -6.97 -4.68 8.76
N ARG A 31 -7.59 -5.80 8.37
CA ARG A 31 -8.53 -6.53 9.23
C ARG A 31 -7.84 -7.08 10.47
N ARG A 32 -6.60 -7.54 10.37
CA ARG A 32 -5.81 -8.00 11.52
C ARG A 32 -5.49 -6.86 12.48
N ASP A 33 -5.07 -5.71 11.96
CA ASP A 33 -4.80 -4.51 12.76
C ASP A 33 -6.06 -4.05 13.53
N LEU A 34 -7.23 -4.11 12.89
CA LEU A 34 -8.49 -3.66 13.49
C LEU A 34 -9.14 -4.65 14.47
N GLN A 35 -8.81 -5.94 14.41
CA GLN A 35 -9.34 -6.93 15.36
C GLN A 35 -8.91 -6.67 16.82
N GLY A 36 -7.85 -5.90 17.03
CA GLY A 36 -7.37 -5.52 18.37
C GLY A 36 -7.96 -4.21 18.92
N THR A 37 -8.75 -3.48 18.11
CA THR A 37 -9.27 -2.16 18.50
C THR A 37 -10.74 -2.23 18.96
N PRO A 38 -11.08 -1.74 20.16
CA PRO A 38 -12.42 -1.88 20.74
C PRO A 38 -13.49 -0.92 20.20
N THR A 39 -13.32 -0.29 19.03
CA THR A 39 -14.15 0.87 18.66
C THR A 39 -14.62 0.87 17.21
N GLY A 40 -15.96 0.87 17.03
CA GLY A 40 -16.64 1.33 15.81
C GLY A 40 -16.98 0.26 14.76
N PRO A 41 -17.76 0.63 13.72
CA PRO A 41 -18.11 -0.26 12.62
C PRO A 41 -16.84 -0.68 11.86
N LEU A 42 -16.37 -1.89 12.17
CA LEU A 42 -15.27 -2.59 11.52
C LEU A 42 -15.20 -2.41 9.99
N PRO A 43 -16.31 -2.48 9.20
CA PRO A 43 -16.22 -2.37 7.74
C PRO A 43 -15.81 -0.98 7.24
N GLU A 44 -16.31 0.11 7.82
CA GLU A 44 -16.01 1.47 7.36
C GLU A 44 -14.56 1.86 7.67
N LEU A 45 -14.07 1.44 8.84
CA LEU A 45 -12.67 1.63 9.22
C LEU A 45 -11.73 0.77 8.37
N LEU A 46 -12.12 -0.47 8.09
CA LEU A 46 -11.40 -1.36 7.19
C LEU A 46 -11.28 -0.76 5.80
N GLU A 47 -12.38 -0.26 5.24
CA GLU A 47 -12.38 0.35 3.91
C GLU A 47 -11.42 1.55 3.86
N ARG A 48 -11.53 2.47 4.82
CA ARG A 48 -10.67 3.67 4.87
C ARG A 48 -9.19 3.31 4.98
N LEU A 49 -8.84 2.39 5.88
CA LEU A 49 -7.46 1.99 6.10
C LEU A 49 -6.89 1.25 4.88
N ALA A 50 -7.65 0.31 4.32
CA ALA A 50 -7.24 -0.44 3.14
C ALA A 50 -7.06 0.48 1.93
N ARG A 51 -8.03 1.37 1.65
CA ARG A 51 -7.91 2.37 0.56
C ARG A 51 -6.66 3.23 0.73
N GLN A 52 -6.40 3.73 1.93
CA GLN A 52 -5.21 4.55 2.18
C GLN A 52 -3.90 3.81 1.89
N ARG A 53 -3.79 2.53 2.26
CA ARG A 53 -2.61 1.73 1.97
C ARG A 53 -2.46 1.35 0.50
N LEU A 54 -3.57 1.09 -0.20
CA LEU A 54 -3.54 0.85 -1.65
C LEU A 54 -3.11 2.10 -2.42
N LEU A 55 -3.59 3.28 -2.01
CA LEU A 55 -3.13 4.56 -2.56
C LEU A 55 -1.64 4.80 -2.29
N ASP A 56 -1.13 4.43 -1.11
CA ASP A 56 0.30 4.51 -0.79
C ASP A 56 1.14 3.58 -1.69
N LEU A 57 0.67 2.35 -1.97
CA LEU A 57 1.32 1.44 -2.90
C LEU A 57 1.40 2.01 -4.33
N LEU A 58 0.36 2.74 -4.76
CA LEU A 58 0.37 3.43 -6.05
C LEU A 58 1.22 4.70 -6.05
N ALA A 59 1.30 5.40 -4.92
CA ALA A 59 2.04 6.63 -4.75
C ALA A 59 3.53 6.40 -4.48
N SER A 60 3.91 5.20 -4.03
CA SER A 60 5.30 4.80 -3.87
C SER A 60 5.87 4.42 -5.23
N PRO A 61 6.65 5.30 -5.91
CA PRO A 61 7.51 4.81 -6.96
C PRO A 61 8.44 3.78 -6.31
N VAL A 62 8.55 2.58 -6.88
CA VAL A 62 9.61 1.64 -6.56
C VAL A 62 10.89 2.44 -6.29
N PRO A 63 11.58 2.27 -5.14
CA PRO A 63 12.76 3.06 -4.84
C PRO A 63 13.74 2.84 -5.98
N GLN A 64 13.85 3.85 -6.83
CA GLN A 64 14.70 3.82 -7.99
C GLN A 64 16.11 3.64 -7.42
N PRO A 65 16.86 2.60 -7.80
CA PRO A 65 18.23 2.48 -7.36
C PRO A 65 18.93 3.75 -7.84
N ARG A 66 19.26 4.65 -6.90
CA ARG A 66 19.96 5.90 -7.20
C ARG A 66 21.13 5.50 -8.10
N PRO A 67 21.24 6.02 -9.34
CA PRO A 67 22.41 5.76 -10.15
C PRO A 67 23.58 6.20 -9.30
N SER A 68 24.42 5.22 -8.95
CA SER A 68 25.62 5.46 -8.16
C SER A 68 26.31 6.64 -8.81
N ALA A 69 26.40 7.74 -8.07
CA ALA A 69 27.28 8.82 -8.45
C ALA A 69 28.65 8.16 -8.59
N LEU A 70 29.03 7.85 -9.83
CA LEU A 70 30.42 7.69 -10.21
C LEU A 70 31.03 9.06 -9.97
N GLN A 71 31.39 9.33 -8.72
CA GLN A 71 32.77 9.44 -8.27
C GLN A 71 33.76 9.59 -9.42
N SER A 72 33.61 10.65 -10.24
CA SER A 72 34.62 11.00 -11.24
C SER A 72 35.57 12.02 -10.62
N SER A 73 36.64 11.44 -10.09
CA SER A 73 37.98 11.99 -9.88
C SER A 73 38.14 13.17 -8.92
N ALA A 74 38.58 12.81 -7.71
CA ALA A 74 39.50 13.60 -6.93
C ALA A 74 40.65 14.16 -7.78
N SER A 75 40.99 15.42 -7.56
CA SER A 75 42.31 15.97 -7.82
C SER A 75 43.35 15.32 -6.88
N PRO A 76 44.54 14.99 -7.37
CA PRO A 76 45.75 15.28 -6.61
C PRO A 76 46.76 16.05 -7.47
N GLY A 77 47.40 17.04 -6.84
CA GLY A 77 48.30 17.97 -7.51
C GLY A 77 49.61 17.38 -8.00
N SER A 78 50.25 18.12 -8.89
CA SER A 78 51.70 18.40 -8.94
C SER A 78 51.90 19.63 -9.81
#